data_AF-A0A2G6DRJ3-F1
#
_entry.id   AF-A0A2G6DRJ3-F1
#
_cell.length_a   1.000
_cell.length_b   1.000
_cell.length_c   1.000
_cell.angle_alpha   90.00
_cell.angle_beta   90.00
_cell.angle_gamma   90.00
#
_symmetry.space_group_name_H-M   'P 1'
#
loop_
_entity.id
_entity.type
_entity.pdbx_description
1 polymer ?
#
loop_
_entity_poly.entity_id
_entity_poly.type
_entity_poly.pdbx_seq_one_letter_code
_entity_poly.pdbx_strand_id
1 'polypeptide(L)'
;MVYIQGLFLYITLLFKNNKQVFFVRRYLVEKIWLTFFLLLLFFALVQIVKSRACFFAIYFVLLGSFSNVLVSHVNGGKMPVFFDHVSSHYVDRVIESDRHQNGNDDTKLAFLSDIIVLNKIGHIISVGDVLIFLALITPFFILVRRSTYHFLITRYMYPILL
;
A
#
# COMPACT_ATOMS: atom_id res chain seq x y z
N MET A 1 26.04 22.15 8.96
CA MET A 1 26.98 21.88 7.84
C MET A 1 26.83 20.48 7.22
N VAL A 2 26.60 19.43 8.01
CA VAL A 2 26.50 18.03 7.51
C VAL A 2 25.41 17.81 6.44
N TYR A 3 24.24 18.44 6.59
CA TYR A 3 23.13 18.29 5.63
C TYR A 3 23.40 18.88 4.23
N ILE A 4 24.20 19.96 4.16
CA ILE A 4 24.54 20.63 2.89
C ILE A 4 25.52 19.77 2.09
N GLN A 5 26.47 19.13 2.77
CA GLN A 5 27.41 18.20 2.15
C GLN A 5 26.71 16.93 1.64
N GLY A 6 25.73 16.43 2.37
CA GLY A 6 24.89 15.30 1.93
C GLY A 6 24.04 15.63 0.70
N LEU A 7 23.44 16.83 0.66
CA LEU A 7 22.66 17.29 -0.49
C LEU A 7 23.54 17.49 -1.73
N PHE A 8 24.74 18.06 -1.55
CA PHE A 8 25.69 18.26 -2.64
C PHE A 8 26.18 16.93 -3.24
N LEU A 9 26.50 15.94 -2.39
CA LEU A 9 26.85 14.58 -2.81
C LEU A 9 25.69 13.88 -3.54
N TYR A 10 24.46 14.07 -3.06
CA TYR A 10 23.25 13.55 -3.70
C TYR A 10 23.04 14.14 -5.10
N ILE A 11 23.23 15.45 -5.26
CA ILE A 11 23.14 16.13 -6.56
C ILE A 11 24.24 15.64 -7.50
N THR A 12 25.48 15.49 -7.04
CA THR A 12 26.57 14.97 -7.90
C THR A 12 26.35 13.53 -8.34
N LEU A 13 25.74 12.69 -7.49
CA LEU A 13 25.35 11.33 -7.85
C LEU A 13 24.17 11.30 -8.83
N LEU A 14 23.27 12.30 -8.86
CA LEU A 14 22.15 12.33 -9.82
C LEU A 14 22.60 12.53 -11.28
N PHE A 15 23.74 13.19 -11.52
CA PHE A 15 24.21 13.53 -12.89
C PHE A 15 25.27 12.57 -13.45
N LYS A 16 25.78 11.61 -12.66
CA LYS A 16 26.85 10.71 -13.11
C LYS A 16 26.27 9.43 -13.71
N ASN A 17 26.35 9.30 -15.04
CA ASN A 17 25.76 8.20 -15.80
C ASN A 17 26.61 6.92 -15.74
N ASN A 18 26.75 6.35 -14.54
CA ASN A 18 27.51 5.13 -14.27
C ASN A 18 26.59 4.04 -13.70
N LYS A 19 26.76 2.78 -14.14
CA LYS A 19 25.88 1.64 -13.73
C LYS A 19 25.77 1.47 -12.21
N GLN A 20 26.84 1.74 -11.47
CA GLN A 20 26.82 1.68 -10.00
C GLN A 20 25.99 2.82 -9.37
N VAL A 21 26.00 4.01 -9.98
CA VAL A 21 25.26 5.18 -9.51
C VAL A 21 23.75 4.99 -9.76
N PHE A 22 23.37 4.30 -10.83
CA PHE A 22 21.98 3.90 -11.08
C PHE A 22 21.42 3.00 -9.98
N PHE A 23 22.21 2.03 -9.50
CA PHE A 23 21.80 1.13 -8.41
C PHE A 23 21.59 1.88 -7.09
N VAL A 24 22.54 2.76 -6.72
CA VAL A 24 22.42 3.60 -5.52
C VAL A 24 21.21 4.53 -5.61
N ARG A 25 20.97 5.13 -6.79
CA ARG A 25 19.81 6.00 -7.02
C ARG A 25 18.50 5.24 -6.85
N ARG A 26 18.37 4.04 -7.41
CA ARG A 26 17.18 3.20 -7.26
C ARG A 26 16.93 2.82 -5.80
N TYR A 27 17.99 2.38 -5.09
CA TYR A 27 17.90 2.04 -3.67
C TYR A 27 17.47 3.23 -2.80
N LEU A 28 18.03 4.42 -3.04
CA LEU A 28 17.65 5.63 -2.30
C LEU A 28 16.20 6.05 -2.57
N VAL A 29 15.78 6.00 -3.84
CA VAL A 29 14.39 6.32 -4.22
C VAL A 29 13.42 5.35 -3.53
N GLU A 30 13.70 4.04 -3.55
CA GLU A 30 12.88 3.03 -2.86
C GLU A 30 12.80 3.28 -1.35
N LYS A 31 13.92 3.65 -0.70
CA LYS A 31 13.93 3.97 0.74
C LYS A 31 13.19 5.27 1.07
N ILE A 32 13.29 6.29 0.22
CA ILE A 32 12.54 7.55 0.37
C ILE A 32 11.04 7.28 0.25
N TRP A 33 10.61 6.53 -0.76
CA TRP A 33 9.21 6.14 -0.93
C TRP A 33 8.70 5.32 0.26
N LEU A 34 9.48 4.37 0.75
CA LEU A 34 9.14 3.59 1.93
C LEU A 34 8.98 4.50 3.17
N THR A 35 9.89 5.45 3.36
CA THR A 35 9.86 6.36 4.52
C THR A 35 8.65 7.28 4.44
N PHE A 36 8.36 7.82 3.26
CA PHE A 36 7.18 8.63 3.01
C PHE A 36 5.88 7.84 3.25
N PHE A 37 5.82 6.59 2.77
CA PHE A 37 4.70 5.69 3.02
C PHE A 37 4.50 5.40 4.51
N LEU A 38 5.57 5.14 5.25
CA LEU A 38 5.51 4.91 6.70
C LEU A 38 5.05 6.16 7.46
N LEU A 39 5.46 7.36 7.04
CA LEU A 39 5.00 8.62 7.61
C LEU A 39 3.50 8.85 7.34
N LEU A 40 3.03 8.57 6.12
CA LEU A 40 1.61 8.61 5.78
C LEU A 40 0.81 7.61 6.62
N LEU A 41 1.31 6.39 6.78
CA LEU A 41 0.71 5.36 7.63
C LEU A 41 0.63 5.82 9.08
N PHE A 42 1.73 6.35 9.63
CA PHE A 42 1.77 6.86 11.00
C PHE A 42 0.77 8.00 11.20
N PHE A 43 0.71 8.95 10.27
CA PHE A 43 -0.23 10.06 10.35
C PHE A 43 -1.69 9.60 10.21
N ALA A 44 -1.97 8.65 9.32
CA ALA A 44 -3.26 8.01 9.20
C ALA A 44 -3.65 7.31 10.51
N LEU A 45 -2.74 6.57 11.14
CA LEU A 45 -2.96 5.90 12.43
C LEU A 45 -3.25 6.91 13.56
N VAL A 46 -2.53 8.02 13.64
CA VAL A 46 -2.79 9.08 14.63
C VAL A 46 -4.19 9.69 14.46
N GLN A 47 -4.64 9.89 13.22
CA GLN A 47 -5.98 10.41 12.93
C GLN A 47 -7.08 9.37 13.18
N ILE A 48 -6.80 8.12 12.85
CA ILE A 48 -7.62 6.94 13.16
C ILE A 48 -7.89 6.93 14.67
N VAL A 49 -6.85 6.94 15.53
CA VAL A 49 -6.98 6.91 17.01
C VAL A 49 -7.83 8.05 17.57
N LYS A 50 -7.81 9.24 16.95
CA LYS A 50 -8.57 10.41 17.42
C LYS A 50 -10.04 10.44 16.97
N SER A 51 -10.49 9.52 16.11
CA SER A 51 -11.82 9.54 15.51
C SER A 51 -12.62 8.27 15.81
N ARG A 52 -13.96 8.32 15.84
CA ARG A 52 -14.77 7.08 15.88
C ARG A 52 -14.61 6.21 14.63
N ALA A 53 -14.04 6.75 13.55
CA ALA A 53 -13.64 5.98 12.37
C ALA A 53 -12.46 5.04 12.65
N CYS A 54 -11.83 5.13 13.83
CA CYS A 54 -10.82 4.19 14.31
C CYS A 54 -11.30 2.74 14.24
N PHE A 55 -12.51 2.50 14.75
CA PHE A 55 -13.07 1.15 14.83
C PHE A 55 -13.33 0.57 13.45
N PHE A 56 -13.80 1.38 12.51
CA PHE A 56 -14.04 0.94 11.13
C PHE A 56 -12.72 0.59 10.44
N ALA A 57 -11.71 1.46 10.50
CA ALA A 57 -10.41 1.19 9.89
C ALA A 57 -9.73 -0.05 10.52
N ILE A 58 -9.70 -0.15 11.85
CA ILE A 58 -9.13 -1.30 12.55
C ILE A 58 -9.86 -2.59 12.17
N TYR A 59 -11.21 -2.55 12.13
CA TYR A 59 -12.01 -3.71 11.75
C TYR A 59 -11.67 -4.20 10.34
N PHE A 60 -11.56 -3.31 9.36
CA PHE A 60 -11.23 -3.68 7.99
C PHE A 60 -9.79 -4.19 7.84
N VAL A 61 -8.82 -3.62 8.57
CA VAL A 61 -7.44 -4.15 8.60
C VAL A 61 -7.41 -5.56 9.19
N LEU A 62 -8.08 -5.77 10.33
CA LEU A 62 -8.14 -7.07 10.98
C LEU A 62 -8.86 -8.09 10.10
N LEU A 63 -10.00 -7.72 9.52
CA LEU A 63 -10.79 -8.62 8.67
C LEU A 63 -10.05 -8.97 7.37
N GLY A 64 -9.40 -7.99 6.74
CA GLY A 64 -8.58 -8.23 5.54
C GLY A 64 -7.37 -9.11 5.85
N SER A 65 -6.64 -8.82 6.92
CA SER A 65 -5.49 -9.63 7.35
C SER A 65 -5.91 -11.05 7.73
N PHE A 66 -7.01 -11.18 8.48
CA PHE A 66 -7.58 -12.47 8.85
C PHE A 66 -8.00 -13.28 7.62
N SER A 67 -8.62 -12.65 6.63
CA SER A 67 -8.98 -13.30 5.36
C SER A 67 -7.74 -13.88 4.66
N ASN A 68 -6.65 -13.11 4.55
CA ASN A 68 -5.42 -13.58 3.89
C ASN A 68 -4.76 -14.74 4.65
N VAL A 69 -4.74 -14.65 5.98
CA VAL A 69 -4.21 -15.74 6.83
C VAL A 69 -5.10 -16.99 6.73
N LEU A 70 -6.42 -16.83 6.73
CA LEU A 70 -7.37 -17.92 6.64
C LEU A 70 -7.20 -18.69 5.33
N VAL A 71 -7.19 -17.98 4.19
CA VAL A 71 -7.03 -18.57 2.86
C VAL A 71 -5.69 -19.28 2.73
N SER A 72 -4.60 -18.65 3.16
CA SER A 72 -3.28 -19.29 3.10
C SER A 72 -3.22 -20.53 3.99
N HIS A 73 -3.77 -20.48 5.20
CA HIS A 73 -3.76 -21.60 6.14
C HIS A 73 -4.54 -22.82 5.63
N VAL A 74 -5.76 -22.63 5.09
CA VAL A 74 -6.58 -23.75 4.60
C VAL A 74 -6.05 -24.38 3.31
N ASN A 75 -5.14 -23.70 2.61
CA ASN A 75 -4.51 -24.16 1.37
C ASN A 75 -3.03 -24.55 1.56
N GLY A 76 -2.60 -24.94 2.76
CA GLY A 76 -1.25 -25.48 2.99
C GLY A 76 -0.17 -24.44 3.30
N GLY A 77 -0.58 -23.26 3.77
CA GLY A 77 0.31 -22.17 4.18
C GLY A 77 0.77 -21.24 3.06
N LYS A 78 0.30 -21.47 1.82
CA LYS A 78 0.62 -20.64 0.65
C LYS A 78 -0.64 -20.00 0.08
N MET A 79 -0.47 -18.81 -0.49
CA MET A 79 -1.56 -18.08 -1.14
C MET A 79 -1.80 -18.69 -2.53
N PRO A 80 -2.99 -19.24 -2.81
CA PRO A 80 -3.31 -19.71 -4.15
C PRO A 80 -3.53 -18.53 -5.09
N VAL A 81 -3.00 -18.64 -6.31
CA VAL A 81 -3.10 -17.62 -7.37
C VAL A 81 -3.60 -18.30 -8.64
N PHE A 82 -4.68 -17.78 -9.22
CA PHE A 82 -5.21 -18.25 -10.49
C PHE A 82 -4.55 -17.48 -11.64
N PHE A 83 -3.74 -18.18 -12.43
CA PHE A 83 -2.92 -17.57 -13.49
C PHE A 83 -3.61 -17.49 -14.86
N ASP A 84 -4.88 -17.87 -14.97
CA ASP A 84 -5.63 -17.95 -16.24
C ASP A 84 -5.70 -16.62 -17.01
N HIS A 85 -5.37 -15.50 -16.36
CA HIS A 85 -5.37 -14.15 -16.93
C HIS A 85 -3.99 -13.45 -16.91
N VAL A 86 -2.92 -14.21 -16.69
CA VAL A 86 -1.57 -13.71 -16.44
C VAL A 86 -0.61 -14.09 -17.56
N SER A 87 0.29 -13.19 -17.96
CA SER A 87 1.32 -13.51 -18.95
C SER A 87 2.31 -14.56 -18.41
N SER A 88 2.68 -15.54 -19.23
CA SER A 88 3.53 -16.68 -18.85
C SER A 88 4.84 -16.27 -18.13
N HIS A 89 5.49 -15.20 -18.58
CA HIS A 89 6.70 -14.67 -17.94
C HIS A 89 6.53 -14.15 -16.51
N TYR A 90 5.31 -13.82 -16.10
CA TYR A 90 5.02 -13.37 -14.75
C TYR A 90 4.59 -14.54 -13.85
N VAL A 91 3.95 -15.56 -14.43
CA VAL A 91 3.59 -16.82 -13.75
C VAL A 91 4.83 -17.48 -13.16
N ASP A 92 5.90 -17.61 -13.93
CA ASP A 92 7.14 -18.27 -13.47
C ASP A 92 7.74 -17.57 -12.24
N ARG A 93 7.79 -16.23 -12.23
CA ARG A 93 8.35 -15.46 -11.11
C ARG A 93 7.51 -15.49 -9.85
N VAL A 94 6.18 -15.57 -10.00
CA VAL A 94 5.27 -15.63 -8.86
C VAL A 94 5.31 -17.02 -8.24
N ILE A 95 5.32 -18.07 -9.07
CA ILE A 95 5.40 -19.47 -8.61
C ILE A 95 6.77 -19.74 -7.95
N GLU A 96 7.86 -19.14 -8.46
CA GLU A 96 9.18 -19.20 -7.83
C GLU A 96 9.23 -18.55 -6.44
N SER A 97 8.22 -17.76 -6.06
CA SER A 97 8.15 -17.21 -4.71
C SER A 97 7.57 -18.23 -3.72
N ASP A 98 8.21 -18.41 -2.58
CA ASP A 98 7.74 -19.32 -1.51
C ASP A 98 6.36 -18.98 -0.92
N ARG A 99 5.79 -17.83 -1.31
CA ARG A 99 4.54 -17.29 -0.76
C ARG A 99 3.30 -17.70 -1.55
N HIS A 100 3.45 -18.07 -2.82
CA HIS A 100 2.33 -18.33 -3.72
C HIS A 100 2.35 -19.76 -4.23
N GLN A 101 1.19 -20.28 -4.61
CA GLN A 101 1.03 -21.54 -5.32
C GLN A 101 -0.02 -21.40 -6.42
N ASN A 102 0.02 -22.27 -7.42
CA ASN A 102 -1.00 -22.26 -8.46
C ASN A 102 -2.35 -22.70 -7.90
N GLY A 103 -3.39 -21.88 -8.12
CA GLY A 103 -4.77 -22.22 -7.80
C GLY A 103 -5.34 -23.25 -8.78
N ASN A 104 -6.20 -24.12 -8.29
CA ASN A 104 -6.91 -25.15 -9.06
C ASN A 104 -8.32 -25.38 -8.49
N ASP A 105 -9.07 -26.33 -9.05
CA ASP A 105 -10.43 -26.65 -8.61
C ASP A 105 -10.52 -27.13 -7.15
N ASP A 106 -9.42 -27.64 -6.57
CA ASP A 106 -9.34 -28.06 -5.17
C ASP A 106 -9.08 -26.90 -4.20
N THR A 107 -8.86 -25.68 -4.71
CA THR A 107 -8.52 -24.51 -3.91
C THR A 107 -9.69 -24.08 -3.03
N LYS A 108 -9.47 -24.09 -1.72
CA LYS A 108 -10.47 -23.69 -0.74
C LYS A 108 -10.53 -22.17 -0.65
N LEU A 109 -11.74 -21.63 -0.53
CA LEU A 109 -11.98 -20.18 -0.42
C LEU A 109 -11.41 -19.40 -1.62
N ALA A 110 -11.49 -19.96 -2.83
CA ALA A 110 -10.97 -19.33 -4.06
C ALA A 110 -11.47 -17.88 -4.26
N PHE A 111 -12.69 -17.54 -3.83
CA PHE A 111 -13.22 -16.17 -3.91
C PHE A 111 -12.51 -15.14 -3.02
N LEU A 112 -11.79 -15.59 -1.99
CA LEU A 112 -10.94 -14.76 -1.12
C LEU A 112 -9.47 -14.80 -1.54
N SER A 113 -9.12 -15.72 -2.44
CA SER A 113 -7.81 -15.75 -3.05
C SER A 113 -7.62 -14.57 -4.01
N ASP A 114 -6.39 -14.38 -4.48
CA ASP A 114 -6.00 -13.22 -5.26
C ASP A 114 -6.88 -12.95 -6.49
N ILE A 115 -7.36 -11.72 -6.63
CA ILE A 115 -8.35 -11.33 -7.67
C ILE A 115 -7.71 -10.57 -8.83
N ILE A 116 -6.64 -9.81 -8.57
CA ILE A 116 -6.14 -8.84 -9.56
C ILE A 116 -4.63 -8.94 -9.68
N VAL A 117 -4.18 -9.42 -10.85
CA VAL A 117 -2.78 -9.29 -11.24
C VAL A 117 -2.57 -7.94 -11.91
N LEU A 118 -1.85 -7.06 -11.23
CA LEU A 118 -1.42 -5.78 -11.80
C LEU A 118 -0.19 -6.01 -12.67
N ASN A 119 -0.42 -6.45 -13.91
CA ASN A 119 0.60 -6.83 -14.90
C ASN A 119 1.74 -5.80 -15.08
N LYS A 120 1.48 -4.50 -14.83
CA LYS A 120 2.50 -3.44 -14.96
C LYS A 120 3.44 -3.31 -13.76
N ILE A 121 2.98 -3.69 -12.57
CA ILE A 121 3.69 -3.46 -11.30
C ILE A 121 4.19 -4.79 -10.74
N GLY A 122 3.75 -5.91 -11.32
CA GLY A 122 4.12 -7.23 -10.86
C GLY A 122 3.70 -7.45 -9.42
N HIS A 123 2.49 -7.00 -9.08
CA HIS A 123 1.86 -7.25 -7.79
C HIS A 123 0.55 -7.98 -8.00
N ILE A 124 0.29 -8.93 -7.11
CA ILE A 124 -0.97 -9.62 -7.00
C ILE A 124 -1.69 -9.04 -5.78
N ILE A 125 -2.98 -8.74 -5.95
CA ILE A 125 -3.81 -8.14 -4.93
C ILE A 125 -4.89 -9.12 -4.50
N SER A 126 -4.92 -9.38 -3.20
CA SER A 126 -5.95 -10.17 -2.54
C SER A 126 -7.17 -9.33 -2.17
N VAL A 127 -8.31 -9.99 -1.92
CA VAL A 127 -9.47 -9.34 -1.29
C VAL A 127 -9.07 -8.70 0.04
N GLY A 128 -8.22 -9.37 0.83
CA GLY A 128 -7.73 -8.84 2.09
C GLY A 128 -6.92 -7.55 1.90
N ASP A 129 -6.09 -7.47 0.86
CA ASP A 129 -5.33 -6.26 0.53
C ASP A 129 -6.26 -5.10 0.13
N VAL A 130 -7.36 -5.38 -0.58
CA VAL A 130 -8.38 -4.37 -0.89
C VAL A 130 -9.04 -3.85 0.39
N LEU A 131 -9.39 -4.73 1.32
CA LEU A 131 -9.99 -4.33 2.61
C LEU A 131 -9.02 -3.49 3.44
N ILE A 132 -7.74 -3.88 3.50
CA ILE A 132 -6.69 -3.11 4.17
C ILE A 132 -6.52 -1.75 3.49
N PHE A 133 -6.49 -1.71 2.16
CA PHE A 133 -6.36 -0.46 1.40
C PHE A 133 -7.54 0.49 1.67
N LEU A 134 -8.77 -0.02 1.70
CA LEU A 134 -9.97 0.76 2.07
C LEU A 134 -9.87 1.31 3.49
N ALA A 135 -9.36 0.52 4.44
CA ALA A 135 -9.11 0.99 5.80
C ALA A 135 -8.11 2.15 5.84
N LEU A 136 -7.04 2.07 5.04
CA LEU A 136 -5.98 3.08 4.99
C LEU A 136 -6.40 4.37 4.26
N ILE A 137 -7.26 4.28 3.25
CA ILE A 137 -7.73 5.47 2.51
C ILE A 137 -8.85 6.22 3.25
N THR A 138 -9.61 5.53 4.08
CA THR A 138 -10.69 6.11 4.90
C THR A 138 -10.24 7.34 5.72
N PRO A 139 -9.14 7.31 6.52
CA PRO A 139 -8.68 8.49 7.24
C PRO A 139 -8.24 9.63 6.33
N PHE A 140 -7.69 9.33 5.15
CA PHE A 140 -7.35 10.35 4.17
C PHE A 140 -8.59 11.11 3.69
N PHE A 141 -9.66 10.38 3.32
CA PHE A 141 -10.94 11.01 2.94
C PHE A 141 -11.56 11.82 4.09
N ILE A 142 -11.50 11.32 5.32
CA ILE A 142 -11.99 12.05 6.50
C ILE A 142 -11.20 13.35 6.69
N LEU A 143 -9.89 13.33 6.48
CA LEU A 143 -9.03 14.49 6.63
C LEU A 143 -9.28 15.54 5.55
N VAL A 144 -9.35 15.12 4.28
CA VAL A 144 -9.71 16.01 3.17
C VAL A 144 -11.06 16.65 3.45
N ARG A 145 -12.07 15.86 3.84
CA ARG A 145 -13.39 16.36 4.20
C ARG A 145 -13.32 17.40 5.32
N ARG A 146 -12.66 17.10 6.45
CA ARG A 146 -12.51 18.04 7.58
C ARG A 146 -11.86 19.37 7.17
N SER A 147 -10.83 19.32 6.33
CA SER A 147 -10.15 20.50 5.81
C SER A 147 -11.09 21.37 4.95
N THR A 148 -11.88 20.74 4.08
CA THR A 148 -12.88 21.45 3.24
C THR A 148 -13.98 22.11 4.07
N TYR A 149 -14.51 21.43 5.11
CA TYR A 149 -15.52 22.03 5.99
C TYR A 149 -14.97 23.21 6.78
N HIS A 150 -13.75 23.08 7.33
CA HIS A 150 -13.14 24.18 8.08
C HIS A 150 -12.89 25.39 7.18
N PHE A 151 -12.44 25.17 5.94
CA PHE A 151 -12.26 26.22 4.93
C PHE A 151 -13.57 26.92 4.55
N LEU A 152 -14.66 26.16 4.36
CA LEU A 152 -15.97 26.73 4.04
C LEU A 152 -16.51 27.60 5.19
N ILE A 153 -16.36 27.16 6.44
CA ILE A 153 -16.82 27.90 7.63
C ILE A 153 -16.02 29.20 7.80
N THR A 154 -14.68 29.14 7.75
CA THR A 154 -13.85 30.34 7.94
C THR A 154 -13.98 31.33 6.78
N ARG A 155 -14.17 30.86 5.55
CA ARG A 155 -14.24 31.75 4.37
C ARG A 155 -15.62 32.34 4.12
N TYR A 156 -16.70 31.61 4.42
CA TYR A 156 -18.06 32.03 4.06
C TYR A 156 -18.98 32.31 5.23
N MET A 157 -18.78 31.69 6.40
CA MET A 157 -19.68 31.90 7.54
C MET A 157 -19.17 32.93 8.54
N TYR A 158 -17.86 33.00 8.77
CA TYR A 158 -17.26 34.00 9.67
C TYR A 158 -17.53 35.47 9.30
N PRO A 159 -17.49 35.91 8.02
CA PRO A 159 -17.76 37.30 7.68
C PRO A 159 -19.26 37.67 7.69
N ILE A 160 -20.18 36.72 7.91
CA ILE A 160 -21.62 36.97 8.00
C ILE A 160 -22.06 37.12 9.48
N LEU A 161 -21.23 36.68 10.43
CA LEU A 161 -21.52 36.66 11.87
C LEU A 161 -20.88 37.83 12.65
N LEU A 162 -20.18 38.74 11.97
CA LEU A 162 -19.61 39.98 12.50
C LEU A 162 -20.35 41.18 11.89
#